data_AF-A0A6C0AZL3-F1
#
_entry.id   AF-A0A6C0AZL3-F1
#
_cell.length_a   1.000
_cell.length_b   1.000
_cell.length_c   1.000
_cell.angle_alpha   90.00
_cell.angle_beta   90.00
_cell.angle_gamma   90.00
#
_symmetry.space_group_name_H-M   'P 1'
#
loop_
_entity.id
_entity.type
_entity.pdbx_description
1 polymer ?
#
loop_
_entity_poly.entity_id
_entity_poly.type
_entity_poly.pdbx_seq_one_letter_code
_entity_poly.pdbx_strand_id
1 'polypeptide(L)'
;MQSLLLLFLFIYSITGLQPNLTKPQWSLIKSLLSHEKTTPHMRKKLNTIIFDKYRGWAKYKAYQYKKRNFSLCKDIKMTDFTYYAELGLYKSISSYNASYIFYKHAELYISYYLYIGLSELHPGSNLPHRYRVSKIWKEKNKNLYHALINPILFDTIKEGFIYDNNNIKKNIESEIFKEDLFFNIWRIVYMLDPLSFHIFTYKYDYHLKKMRTNKHVAELLCYSSEYIRQNLKKTIYIIQKKLIENMREY
;
A
#
# COMPACT_ATOMS: atom_id res chain seq x y z
N MET A 1 41.97 23.62 -27.80
CA MET A 1 40.60 23.07 -27.96
C MET A 1 40.52 21.87 -28.90
N GLN A 2 41.25 21.86 -30.03
CA GLN A 2 41.30 20.71 -30.95
C GLN A 2 41.82 19.40 -30.31
N SER A 3 42.76 19.50 -29.36
CA SER A 3 43.30 18.37 -28.59
C SER A 3 42.28 17.70 -27.64
N LEU A 4 41.33 18.46 -27.10
CA LEU A 4 40.24 17.93 -26.26
C LEU A 4 39.16 17.20 -27.08
N LEU A 5 38.98 17.60 -28.35
CA LEU A 5 38.00 17.04 -29.27
C LEU A 5 38.49 15.71 -29.86
N LEU A 6 39.78 15.61 -30.17
CA LEU A 6 40.45 14.35 -30.55
C LEU A 6 40.43 13.32 -29.41
N LEU A 7 40.56 13.79 -28.16
CA LEU A 7 40.46 12.92 -26.98
C LEU A 7 39.03 12.42 -26.76
N PHE A 8 38.02 13.24 -27.09
CA PHE A 8 36.61 12.85 -27.09
C PHE A 8 36.28 11.82 -28.18
N LEU A 9 36.87 11.94 -29.37
CA LEU A 9 36.75 10.98 -30.47
C LEU A 9 37.44 9.64 -30.16
N PHE A 10 38.58 9.67 -29.45
CA PHE A 10 39.27 8.45 -28.99
C PHE A 10 38.48 7.70 -27.90
N ILE A 11 37.73 8.43 -27.07
CA ILE A 11 36.79 7.83 -26.11
C ILE A 11 35.64 7.17 -26.86
N TYR A 12 35.18 7.72 -27.98
CA TYR A 12 34.08 7.16 -28.77
C TYR A 12 34.51 5.91 -29.57
N SER A 13 35.70 5.88 -30.16
CA SER A 13 36.17 4.76 -30.99
C SER A 13 36.49 3.46 -30.22
N ILE A 14 36.73 3.54 -28.91
CA ILE A 14 37.01 2.36 -28.05
C ILE A 14 35.72 1.79 -27.42
N THR A 15 34.59 2.48 -27.53
CA THR A 15 33.34 2.11 -26.83
C THR A 15 32.53 0.98 -27.43
N GLY A 16 32.91 0.41 -28.58
CA GLY A 16 32.10 -0.63 -29.24
C GLY A 16 32.06 -2.01 -28.58
N LEU A 17 33.16 -2.46 -27.95
CA LEU A 17 33.29 -3.88 -27.53
C LEU A 17 33.50 -4.13 -26.04
N GLN A 18 33.97 -3.17 -25.25
CA GLN A 18 34.23 -3.43 -23.84
C GLN A 18 33.00 -3.17 -22.97
N PRO A 19 32.58 -4.15 -22.14
CA PRO A 19 31.41 -4.04 -21.29
C PRO A 19 31.60 -3.03 -20.15
N ASN A 20 32.84 -2.75 -19.75
CA ASN A 20 33.16 -1.84 -18.65
C ASN A 20 34.21 -0.81 -19.07
N LEU A 21 34.27 0.31 -18.34
CA LEU A 21 35.30 1.34 -18.51
C LEU A 21 36.66 0.84 -18.01
N THR A 22 37.73 1.14 -18.77
CA THR A 22 39.11 0.80 -18.42
C THR A 22 39.67 1.69 -17.31
N LYS A 23 40.78 1.28 -16.68
CA LYS A 23 41.44 2.09 -15.63
C LYS A 23 41.83 3.50 -16.13
N PRO A 24 42.41 3.69 -17.35
CA PRO A 24 42.68 5.02 -17.89
C PRO A 24 41.41 5.84 -18.11
N GLN A 25 40.34 5.24 -18.65
CA GLN A 25 39.05 5.91 -18.83
C GLN A 25 38.47 6.39 -17.49
N TRP A 26 38.57 5.57 -16.44
CA TRP A 26 38.17 5.95 -15.09
C TRP A 26 39.02 7.07 -14.51
N SER A 27 40.34 7.05 -14.72
CA SER A 27 41.23 8.13 -14.27
C SER A 27 40.80 9.47 -14.89
N LEU A 28 40.50 9.46 -16.18
CA LEU A 28 40.00 10.64 -16.90
C LEU A 28 38.61 11.08 -16.43
N ILE A 29 37.68 10.14 -16.25
CA ILE A 29 36.35 10.47 -15.74
C ILE A 29 36.46 11.10 -14.34
N LYS A 30 37.34 10.57 -13.49
CA LYS A 30 37.58 11.13 -12.16
C LYS A 30 38.17 12.54 -12.23
N SER A 31 39.17 12.76 -13.09
CA SER A 31 39.75 14.10 -13.23
C SER A 31 38.73 15.12 -13.73
N LEU A 32 37.87 14.73 -14.68
CA LEU A 32 36.78 15.58 -15.17
C LEU A 32 35.70 15.81 -14.10
N LEU A 33 35.29 14.79 -13.35
CA LEU A 33 34.26 14.94 -12.31
C LEU A 33 34.74 15.81 -11.13
N SER A 34 36.03 15.78 -10.82
CA SER A 34 36.62 16.59 -9.74
C SER A 34 37.02 18.01 -10.14
N HIS A 35 37.01 18.33 -11.44
CA HIS A 35 37.49 19.63 -11.91
C HIS A 35 36.48 20.76 -11.61
N GLU A 36 36.96 21.87 -11.05
CA GLU A 36 36.12 23.00 -10.60
C GLU A 36 35.26 23.62 -11.73
N LYS A 37 35.76 23.60 -12.97
CA LYS A 37 35.06 24.14 -14.15
C LYS A 37 34.05 23.17 -14.78
N THR A 38 33.78 22.02 -14.15
CA THR A 38 32.85 21.04 -14.73
C THR A 38 31.41 21.50 -14.61
N THR A 39 30.83 21.84 -15.76
CA THR A 39 29.44 22.31 -15.83
C THR A 39 28.44 21.17 -15.59
N PRO A 40 27.20 21.47 -15.12
CA PRO A 40 26.15 20.46 -14.94
C PRO A 40 25.85 19.66 -16.22
N HIS A 41 25.92 20.30 -17.39
CA HIS A 41 25.70 19.65 -18.67
C HIS A 41 26.82 18.65 -19.01
N MET A 42 28.09 18.98 -18.75
CA MET A 42 29.22 18.05 -18.89
C MET A 42 29.07 16.85 -17.95
N ARG A 43 28.70 17.11 -16.68
CA ARG A 43 28.46 16.05 -15.70
C ARG A 43 27.32 15.12 -16.14
N LYS A 44 26.24 15.67 -16.70
CA LYS A 44 25.13 14.87 -17.26
C LYS A 44 25.62 13.94 -18.38
N LYS A 45 26.44 14.44 -19.32
CA LYS A 45 27.02 13.61 -20.38
C LYS A 45 27.92 12.49 -19.83
N LEU A 46 28.79 12.80 -18.87
CA LEU A 46 29.63 11.79 -18.21
C LEU A 46 28.78 10.72 -17.51
N ASN A 47 27.73 11.15 -16.79
CA ASN A 47 26.81 10.26 -16.11
C ASN A 47 26.10 9.32 -17.09
N THR A 48 25.67 9.82 -18.25
CA THR A 48 25.08 8.99 -19.32
C THR A 48 26.07 7.93 -19.82
N ILE A 49 27.33 8.32 -20.09
CA ILE A 49 28.37 7.38 -20.53
C ILE A 49 28.59 6.28 -19.48
N ILE A 50 28.69 6.65 -18.20
CA ILE A 50 28.86 5.69 -17.11
C ILE A 50 27.64 4.77 -17.03
N PHE A 51 26.42 5.32 -17.12
CA PHE A 51 25.20 4.53 -17.07
C PHE A 51 25.15 3.50 -18.19
N ASP A 52 25.38 3.91 -19.44
CA ASP A 52 25.32 3.01 -20.60
C ASP A 52 26.32 1.86 -20.51
N LYS A 53 27.53 2.15 -19.99
CA LYS A 53 28.56 1.13 -19.77
C LYS A 53 28.19 0.17 -18.64
N TYR A 54 27.69 0.67 -17.52
CA TYR A 54 27.43 -0.17 -16.35
C TYR A 54 26.01 -0.76 -16.30
N ARG A 55 25.15 -0.44 -17.27
CA ARG A 55 23.78 -0.95 -17.35
C ARG A 55 23.73 -2.48 -17.40
N GLY A 56 24.58 -3.11 -18.21
CA GLY A 56 24.66 -4.57 -18.30
C GLY A 56 25.10 -5.22 -16.99
N TRP A 57 26.03 -4.59 -16.27
CA TRP A 57 26.46 -5.03 -14.96
C TRP A 57 25.34 -4.93 -13.91
N ALA A 58 24.55 -3.85 -13.91
CA ALA A 58 23.39 -3.71 -13.04
C ALA A 58 22.34 -4.81 -13.30
N LYS A 59 22.04 -5.11 -14.58
CA LYS A 59 21.17 -6.26 -14.96
C LYS A 59 21.69 -7.59 -14.43
N TYR A 60 23.00 -7.81 -14.53
CA TYR A 60 23.62 -9.02 -14.00
C TYR A 60 23.52 -9.09 -12.46
N LYS A 61 23.68 -7.96 -11.76
CA LYS A 61 23.46 -7.89 -10.30
C LYS A 61 22.02 -8.20 -9.91
N ALA A 62 21.05 -7.71 -10.67
CA ALA A 62 19.64 -8.05 -10.49
C ALA A 62 19.40 -9.57 -10.63
N TYR A 63 19.98 -10.19 -11.66
CA TYR A 63 19.86 -11.64 -11.89
C TYR A 63 20.47 -12.45 -10.73
N GLN A 64 21.68 -12.07 -10.30
CA GLN A 64 22.36 -12.69 -9.14
C GLN A 64 21.52 -12.56 -7.87
N TYR A 65 20.92 -11.39 -7.63
CA TYR A 65 20.07 -11.15 -6.48
C TYR A 65 18.82 -12.03 -6.49
N LYS A 66 18.11 -12.09 -7.63
CA LYS A 66 16.93 -12.95 -7.78
C LYS A 66 17.27 -14.44 -7.60
N LYS A 67 18.40 -14.89 -8.17
CA LYS A 67 18.87 -16.28 -8.03
C LYS A 67 19.16 -16.64 -6.57
N ARG A 68 19.81 -15.75 -5.81
CA ARG A 68 20.13 -15.97 -4.39
C ARG A 68 18.89 -15.95 -3.50
N ASN A 69 17.90 -15.14 -3.84
CA ASN A 69 16.65 -14.97 -3.08
C ASN A 69 15.46 -15.62 -3.78
N PHE A 70 15.67 -16.74 -4.47
CA PHE A 70 14.67 -17.36 -5.35
C PHE A 70 13.33 -17.62 -4.66
N SER A 71 13.35 -18.11 -3.41
CA SER A 71 12.15 -18.37 -2.62
C SER A 71 11.29 -17.12 -2.38
N LEU A 72 11.91 -15.95 -2.20
CA LEU A 72 11.23 -14.67 -1.96
C LEU A 72 10.85 -13.96 -3.26
N CYS A 73 11.52 -14.30 -4.36
CA CYS A 73 11.43 -13.58 -5.63
C CYS A 73 10.67 -14.35 -6.71
N LYS A 74 10.06 -15.50 -6.37
CA LYS A 74 9.47 -16.44 -7.33
C LYS A 74 8.47 -15.76 -8.27
N ASP A 75 7.61 -14.92 -7.71
CA ASP A 75 6.50 -14.29 -8.42
C ASP A 75 6.84 -12.91 -9.02
N ILE A 76 8.05 -12.40 -8.73
CA ILE A 76 8.49 -11.08 -9.20
C ILE A 76 9.16 -11.22 -10.56
N LYS A 77 8.79 -10.41 -11.56
CA LYS A 77 9.39 -10.52 -12.90
C LYS A 77 10.84 -10.02 -12.90
N MET A 78 11.66 -10.60 -13.79
CA MET A 78 13.07 -10.19 -13.91
C MET A 78 13.20 -8.74 -14.43
N THR A 79 12.23 -8.28 -15.22
CA THR A 79 12.13 -6.89 -15.69
C THR A 79 12.04 -5.90 -14.54
N ASP A 80 11.33 -6.26 -13.47
CA ASP A 80 11.12 -5.37 -12.33
C ASP A 80 12.41 -5.26 -11.53
N PHE A 81 13.08 -6.38 -11.23
CA PHE A 81 14.41 -6.33 -10.61
C PHE A 81 15.45 -5.59 -11.45
N THR A 82 15.37 -5.71 -12.77
CA THR A 82 16.22 -4.95 -13.70
C THR A 82 15.99 -3.45 -13.54
N TYR A 83 14.73 -3.02 -13.47
CA TYR A 83 14.37 -1.62 -13.24
C TYR A 83 14.96 -1.10 -11.92
N TYR A 84 14.80 -1.82 -10.80
CA TYR A 84 15.36 -1.39 -9.51
C TYR A 84 16.90 -1.35 -9.50
N ALA A 85 17.57 -2.29 -10.17
CA ALA A 85 19.03 -2.24 -10.30
C ALA A 85 19.50 -1.06 -11.15
N GLU A 86 18.83 -0.77 -12.27
CA GLU A 86 19.12 0.40 -13.11
C GLU A 86 18.85 1.71 -12.34
N LEU A 87 17.78 1.77 -11.56
CA LEU A 87 17.48 2.90 -10.68
C LEU A 87 18.57 3.11 -9.62
N GLY A 88 19.03 2.04 -8.98
CA GLY A 88 20.15 2.10 -8.04
C GLY A 88 21.45 2.58 -8.69
N LEU A 89 21.76 2.09 -9.90
CA LEU A 89 22.90 2.56 -10.67
C LEU A 89 22.78 4.06 -10.98
N TYR A 90 21.63 4.51 -11.49
CA TYR A 90 21.37 5.92 -11.80
C TYR A 90 21.58 6.81 -10.56
N LYS A 91 21.01 6.41 -9.42
CA LYS A 91 21.14 7.14 -8.15
C LYS A 91 22.59 7.20 -7.71
N SER A 92 23.32 6.09 -7.78
CA SER A 92 24.75 6.04 -7.44
C SER A 92 25.59 7.00 -8.29
N ILE A 93 25.32 7.08 -9.59
CA ILE A 93 26.04 7.97 -10.51
C ILE A 93 25.75 9.44 -10.16
N SER A 94 24.48 9.75 -9.85
CA SER A 94 24.09 11.12 -9.49
C SER A 94 24.77 11.63 -8.21
N SER A 95 24.95 10.75 -7.22
CA SER A 95 25.58 11.05 -5.93
C SER A 95 27.09 10.76 -5.89
N TYR A 96 27.68 10.29 -6.99
CA TYR A 96 29.05 9.79 -6.98
C TYR A 96 30.06 10.92 -6.72
N ASN A 97 30.97 10.66 -5.77
CA ASN A 97 32.16 11.46 -5.51
C ASN A 97 33.40 10.72 -6.03
N ALA A 98 34.14 11.37 -6.92
CA ALA A 98 35.29 10.82 -7.65
C ALA A 98 36.44 10.34 -6.75
N SER A 99 36.50 10.81 -5.50
CA SER A 99 37.49 10.36 -4.49
C SER A 99 37.35 8.88 -4.15
N TYR A 100 36.17 8.28 -4.30
CA TYR A 100 35.91 6.88 -3.94
C TYR A 100 36.00 5.92 -5.13
N ILE A 101 36.03 4.62 -4.86
CA ILE A 101 35.97 3.59 -5.90
C ILE A 101 34.51 3.44 -6.35
N PHE A 102 34.22 3.77 -7.62
CA PHE A 102 32.86 3.75 -8.17
C PHE A 102 32.16 2.41 -7.99
N TYR A 103 32.84 1.30 -8.28
CA TYR A 103 32.24 -0.03 -8.19
C TYR A 103 31.66 -0.32 -6.80
N LYS A 104 32.41 -0.05 -5.73
CA LYS A 104 31.96 -0.25 -4.34
C LYS A 104 30.79 0.67 -4.00
N HIS A 105 30.86 1.93 -4.44
CA HIS A 105 29.80 2.90 -4.24
C HIS A 105 28.50 2.48 -4.93
N ALA A 106 28.58 2.13 -6.22
CA ALA A 106 27.44 1.70 -7.01
C ALA A 106 26.84 0.38 -6.51
N GLU A 107 27.67 -0.57 -6.08
CA GLU A 107 27.21 -1.85 -5.54
C GLU A 107 26.32 -1.68 -4.29
N LEU A 108 26.65 -0.74 -3.40
CA LEU A 108 25.83 -0.41 -2.24
C LEU A 108 24.44 0.09 -2.65
N TYR A 109 24.38 1.04 -3.58
CA TYR A 109 23.12 1.60 -4.08
C TYR A 109 22.29 0.56 -4.83
N ILE A 110 22.90 -0.20 -5.73
CA ILE A 110 22.20 -1.27 -6.46
C ILE A 110 21.61 -2.28 -5.48
N SER A 111 22.38 -2.70 -4.47
CA SER A 111 21.89 -3.66 -3.46
C SER A 111 20.74 -3.08 -2.63
N TYR A 112 20.83 -1.81 -2.24
CA TYR A 112 19.78 -1.11 -1.51
C TYR A 112 18.48 -1.00 -2.32
N TYR A 113 18.56 -0.59 -3.58
CA TYR A 113 17.37 -0.47 -4.43
C TYR A 113 16.79 -1.83 -4.82
N LEU A 114 17.60 -2.89 -4.95
CA LEU A 114 17.10 -4.26 -5.11
C LEU A 114 16.33 -4.73 -3.88
N TYR A 115 16.79 -4.37 -2.68
CA TYR A 115 16.07 -4.66 -1.43
C TYR A 115 14.74 -3.89 -1.33
N ILE A 116 14.72 -2.62 -1.74
CA ILE A 116 13.47 -1.84 -1.87
C ILE A 116 12.52 -2.55 -2.85
N GLY A 117 13.01 -2.88 -4.04
CA GLY A 117 12.20 -3.54 -5.06
C GLY A 117 11.60 -4.85 -4.57
N LEU A 118 12.38 -5.68 -3.86
CA LEU A 118 11.84 -6.87 -3.21
C LEU A 118 10.73 -6.50 -2.20
N SER A 119 10.96 -5.50 -1.35
CA SER A 119 10.02 -5.10 -0.30
C SER A 119 8.71 -4.50 -0.82
N GLU A 120 8.75 -3.85 -1.99
CA GLU A 120 7.59 -3.21 -2.65
C GLU A 120 6.82 -4.20 -3.55
N LEU A 121 7.53 -5.05 -4.29
CA LEU A 121 6.93 -6.00 -5.22
C LEU A 121 6.47 -7.31 -4.56
N HIS A 122 7.00 -7.64 -3.38
CA HIS A 122 6.59 -8.85 -2.68
C HIS A 122 5.12 -8.74 -2.27
N PRO A 123 4.26 -9.75 -2.50
CA PRO A 123 2.82 -9.72 -2.21
C PRO A 123 2.47 -9.24 -0.78
N GLY A 124 3.34 -9.56 0.18
CA GLY A 124 3.22 -9.04 1.53
C GLY A 124 3.32 -7.51 1.68
N SER A 125 3.69 -6.74 0.65
CA SER A 125 3.66 -5.27 0.64
C SER A 125 2.26 -4.67 0.72
N ASN A 126 1.21 -5.48 0.46
CA ASN A 126 -0.18 -5.14 0.78
C ASN A 126 -0.38 -4.73 2.25
N LEU A 127 0.50 -5.21 3.14
CA LEU A 127 0.53 -4.81 4.54
C LEU A 127 1.52 -3.66 4.76
N PRO A 128 1.10 -2.56 5.40
CA PRO A 128 2.00 -1.52 5.87
C PRO A 128 3.19 -2.07 6.66
N HIS A 129 4.38 -1.47 6.48
CA HIS A 129 5.63 -1.94 7.10
C HIS A 129 5.51 -2.20 8.60
N ARG A 130 4.84 -1.31 9.35
CA ARG A 130 4.54 -1.45 10.79
C ARG A 130 3.95 -2.83 11.16
N TYR A 131 3.03 -3.34 10.36
CA TYR A 131 2.37 -4.63 10.61
C TYR A 131 3.23 -5.81 10.15
N ARG A 132 4.04 -5.61 9.11
CA ARG A 132 4.99 -6.63 8.62
C ARG A 132 6.12 -6.92 9.60
N VAL A 133 6.54 -5.96 10.41
CA VAL A 133 7.64 -6.14 11.39
C VAL A 133 7.14 -6.50 12.79
N SER A 134 5.87 -6.24 13.12
CA SER A 134 5.33 -6.50 14.46
C SER A 134 5.00 -7.98 14.69
N LYS A 135 5.79 -8.68 15.50
CA LYS A 135 5.54 -10.08 15.88
C LYS A 135 4.21 -10.24 16.64
N ILE A 136 3.95 -9.34 17.59
CA ILE A 136 2.72 -9.34 18.41
C ILE A 136 1.47 -9.21 17.54
N TRP A 137 1.50 -8.32 16.54
CA TRP A 137 0.35 -8.15 15.66
C TRP A 137 0.10 -9.39 14.80
N LYS A 138 1.17 -10.02 14.27
CA LYS A 138 1.06 -11.25 13.47
C LYS A 138 0.46 -12.41 14.27
N GLU A 139 0.89 -12.59 15.52
CA GLU A 139 0.36 -13.65 16.38
C GLU A 139 -1.12 -13.44 16.68
N LYS A 140 -1.54 -12.20 16.97
CA LYS A 140 -2.94 -11.86 17.21
C LYS A 140 -3.83 -11.92 15.97
N ASN A 141 -3.27 -11.71 14.77
CA ASN A 141 -4.02 -11.57 13.51
C ASN A 141 -3.57 -12.60 12.47
N LYS A 142 -3.21 -13.81 12.88
CA LYS A 142 -2.58 -14.83 12.01
C LYS A 142 -3.37 -15.10 10.73
N ASN A 143 -4.68 -15.29 10.83
CA ASN A 143 -5.55 -15.59 9.68
C ASN A 143 -5.60 -14.42 8.69
N LEU A 144 -5.79 -13.20 9.19
CA LEU A 144 -5.80 -11.97 8.39
C LEU A 144 -4.43 -11.74 7.71
N TYR A 145 -3.34 -11.97 8.43
CA TYR A 145 -1.98 -11.85 7.89
C TYR A 145 -1.76 -12.82 6.73
N HIS A 146 -2.15 -14.09 6.87
CA HIS A 146 -2.01 -15.07 5.78
C HIS A 146 -2.86 -14.71 4.56
N ALA A 147 -4.10 -14.25 4.77
CA ALA A 147 -4.99 -13.84 3.68
C ALA A 147 -4.44 -12.63 2.88
N LEU A 148 -3.83 -11.65 3.56
CA LEU A 148 -3.32 -10.44 2.93
C LEU A 148 -1.98 -10.66 2.20
N ILE A 149 -1.17 -11.63 2.63
CA ILE A 149 0.12 -11.93 1.99
C ILE A 149 -0.04 -12.82 0.77
N ASN A 150 -1.02 -13.72 0.76
CA ASN A 150 -1.27 -14.63 -0.36
C ASN A 150 -2.70 -14.42 -0.90
N PRO A 151 -2.97 -13.30 -1.59
CA PRO A 151 -4.28 -13.08 -2.19
C PRO A 151 -4.52 -14.14 -3.28
N ILE A 152 -5.68 -14.77 -3.23
CA ILE A 152 -6.13 -15.65 -4.31
C ILE A 152 -6.54 -14.75 -5.48
N LEU A 153 -5.91 -14.93 -6.64
CA LEU A 153 -6.32 -14.27 -7.88
C LEU A 153 -7.68 -14.81 -8.31
N PHE A 154 -8.68 -13.94 -8.47
CA PHE A 154 -10.04 -14.32 -8.84
C PHE A 154 -10.12 -15.08 -10.17
N ASP A 155 -9.17 -14.86 -11.10
CA ASP A 155 -9.12 -15.52 -12.41
C ASP A 155 -8.84 -17.03 -12.36
N THR A 156 -8.26 -17.57 -11.27
CA THR A 156 -8.01 -19.02 -11.15
C THR A 156 -9.19 -19.77 -10.53
N ILE A 157 -10.19 -19.05 -10.05
CA ILE A 157 -11.40 -19.65 -9.54
C ILE A 157 -12.35 -19.78 -10.72
N LYS A 158 -12.45 -20.98 -11.31
CA LYS A 158 -13.59 -21.32 -12.19
C LYS A 158 -14.84 -20.80 -11.50
N GLU A 159 -15.69 -20.07 -12.21
CA GLU A 159 -16.85 -19.31 -11.71
C GLU A 159 -17.78 -20.07 -10.73
N GLY A 160 -17.63 -21.38 -10.57
CA GLY A 160 -18.32 -22.21 -9.58
C GLY A 160 -17.66 -22.41 -8.20
N PHE A 161 -16.44 -21.92 -7.94
CA PHE A 161 -15.74 -22.16 -6.65
C PHE A 161 -15.66 -20.94 -5.71
N ILE A 162 -16.16 -19.76 -6.11
CA ILE A 162 -16.37 -18.59 -5.22
C ILE A 162 -17.77 -18.66 -4.62
N TYR A 163 -18.13 -19.80 -4.07
CA TYR A 163 -19.32 -19.89 -3.22
C TYR A 163 -18.91 -20.62 -1.95
N ASP A 164 -18.33 -19.85 -1.03
CA ASP A 164 -18.29 -20.25 0.37
C ASP A 164 -19.73 -20.15 0.91
N ASN A 165 -20.53 -21.17 0.56
CA ASN A 165 -21.97 -21.27 0.82
C ASN A 165 -22.34 -21.08 2.29
N ASN A 166 -21.37 -21.27 3.20
CA ASN A 166 -21.58 -21.15 4.64
C ASN A 166 -21.50 -19.70 5.16
N ASN A 167 -20.72 -18.83 4.51
CA ASN A 167 -20.62 -17.41 4.89
C ASN A 167 -21.68 -16.55 4.20
N ILE A 168 -22.07 -16.89 2.97
CA ILE A 168 -23.17 -16.20 2.28
C ILE A 168 -24.51 -16.55 2.94
N LYS A 169 -24.80 -17.81 3.28
CA LYS A 169 -26.00 -18.13 4.05
C LYS A 169 -26.02 -17.46 5.41
N LYS A 170 -24.91 -17.46 6.16
CA LYS A 170 -24.85 -16.73 7.44
C LYS A 170 -24.99 -15.23 7.28
N ASN A 171 -24.40 -14.61 6.26
CA ASN A 171 -24.51 -13.16 6.06
C ASN A 171 -25.89 -12.77 5.55
N ILE A 172 -26.45 -13.50 4.58
CA ILE A 172 -27.81 -13.29 4.06
C ILE A 172 -28.84 -13.56 5.16
N GLU A 173 -28.75 -14.67 5.89
CA GLU A 173 -29.61 -14.92 7.05
C GLU A 173 -29.41 -13.80 8.08
N SER A 174 -28.19 -13.40 8.42
CA SER A 174 -27.96 -12.31 9.38
C SER A 174 -28.42 -10.92 8.91
N GLU A 175 -28.44 -10.66 7.60
CA GLU A 175 -28.93 -9.41 7.02
C GLU A 175 -30.45 -9.41 6.95
N ILE A 176 -31.06 -10.52 6.53
CA ILE A 176 -32.52 -10.73 6.61
C ILE A 176 -33.01 -10.61 8.07
N PHE A 177 -32.35 -11.29 9.01
CA PHE A 177 -32.68 -11.18 10.45
C PHE A 177 -32.52 -9.75 10.98
N LYS A 178 -31.57 -8.96 10.45
CA LYS A 178 -31.41 -7.55 10.84
C LYS A 178 -32.51 -6.68 10.24
N GLU A 179 -32.90 -6.91 8.98
CA GLU A 179 -33.99 -6.16 8.34
C GLU A 179 -35.33 -6.42 9.05
N ASP A 180 -35.62 -7.69 9.38
CA ASP A 180 -36.80 -8.06 10.16
C ASP A 180 -36.77 -7.44 11.56
N LEU A 181 -35.60 -7.39 12.20
CA LEU A 181 -35.44 -6.73 13.50
C LEU A 181 -35.71 -5.23 13.40
N PHE A 182 -35.16 -4.54 12.41
CA PHE A 182 -35.41 -3.11 12.21
C PHE A 182 -36.88 -2.85 11.90
N PHE A 183 -37.49 -3.65 11.03
CA PHE A 183 -38.92 -3.57 10.72
C PHE A 183 -39.77 -3.70 11.99
N ASN A 184 -39.48 -4.69 12.83
CA ASN A 184 -40.21 -4.92 14.09
C ASN A 184 -40.02 -3.76 15.09
N ILE A 185 -38.81 -3.21 15.18
CA ILE A 185 -38.54 -2.02 16.01
C ILE A 185 -39.37 -0.84 15.51
N TRP A 186 -39.36 -0.58 14.21
CA TRP A 186 -40.11 0.53 13.63
C TRP A 186 -41.62 0.37 13.77
N ARG A 187 -42.15 -0.84 13.63
CA ARG A 187 -43.55 -1.15 13.91
C ARG A 187 -43.92 -0.78 15.36
N ILE A 188 -43.05 -1.08 16.32
CA ILE A 188 -43.27 -0.69 17.72
C ILE A 188 -43.20 0.83 17.88
N VAL A 189 -42.22 1.49 17.24
CA VAL A 189 -42.04 2.95 17.27
C VAL A 189 -43.28 3.67 16.72
N TYR A 190 -43.87 3.18 15.64
CA TYR A 190 -45.12 3.72 15.07
C TYR A 190 -46.33 3.61 16.02
N MET A 191 -46.28 2.70 17.01
CA MET A 191 -47.34 2.52 18.01
C MET A 191 -47.09 3.29 19.31
N LEU A 192 -46.01 4.07 19.41
CA LEU A 192 -45.74 4.90 20.58
C LEU A 192 -46.61 6.16 20.59
N ASP A 193 -46.61 6.87 21.72
CA ASP A 193 -47.22 8.19 21.77
C ASP A 193 -46.54 9.15 20.75
N PRO A 194 -47.28 10.14 20.22
CA PRO A 194 -46.78 11.01 19.15
C PRO A 194 -45.45 11.69 19.48
N LEU A 195 -45.25 12.08 20.74
CA LEU A 195 -44.03 12.75 21.18
C LEU A 195 -42.83 11.79 21.14
N SER A 196 -42.97 10.61 21.73
CA SER A 196 -41.92 9.58 21.70
C SER A 196 -41.59 9.12 20.28
N PHE A 197 -42.60 9.00 19.40
CA PHE A 197 -42.42 8.73 17.97
C PHE A 197 -41.53 9.80 17.32
N HIS A 198 -41.89 11.07 17.43
CA HIS A 198 -41.13 12.16 16.82
C HIS A 198 -39.71 12.27 17.37
N ILE A 199 -39.55 12.12 18.69
CA ILE A 199 -38.23 12.12 19.32
C ILE A 199 -37.35 11.02 18.75
N PHE A 200 -37.90 9.81 18.59
CA PHE A 200 -37.16 8.67 18.05
C PHE A 200 -36.81 8.84 16.57
N THR A 201 -37.76 9.31 15.74
CA THR A 201 -37.54 9.54 14.30
C THR A 201 -36.55 10.65 14.01
N TYR A 202 -36.52 11.72 14.81
CA TYR A 202 -35.53 12.78 14.61
C TYR A 202 -34.14 12.34 15.06
N LYS A 203 -34.07 11.38 15.98
CA LYS A 203 -32.83 10.90 16.58
C LYS A 203 -32.12 9.87 15.72
N TYR A 204 -32.86 8.94 15.12
CA TYR A 204 -32.35 7.74 14.46
C TYR A 204 -32.90 7.58 13.04
N ASP A 205 -32.08 7.04 12.14
CA ASP A 205 -32.53 6.56 10.84
C ASP A 205 -33.16 5.16 10.94
N TYR A 206 -33.63 4.63 9.80
CA TYR A 206 -34.25 3.30 9.75
C TYR A 206 -33.35 2.19 10.34
N HIS A 207 -32.03 2.29 10.15
CA HIS A 207 -31.04 1.33 10.65
C HIS A 207 -30.51 1.69 12.04
N LEU A 208 -31.21 2.54 12.79
CA LEU A 208 -30.87 2.98 14.14
C LEU A 208 -29.53 3.74 14.26
N LYS A 209 -29.02 4.27 13.14
CA LYS A 209 -27.87 5.17 13.16
C LYS A 209 -28.31 6.54 13.66
N LYS A 210 -27.55 7.10 14.58
CA LYS A 210 -27.84 8.39 15.19
C LYS A 210 -27.67 9.51 14.16
N MET A 211 -28.77 10.14 13.75
CA MET A 211 -28.78 11.28 12.84
C MET A 211 -28.48 12.61 13.55
N ARG A 212 -28.97 12.78 14.79
CA ARG A 212 -28.91 14.05 15.52
C ARG A 212 -28.47 13.90 16.98
N THR A 213 -27.93 14.97 17.55
CA THR A 213 -27.63 15.04 19.00
C THR A 213 -28.91 15.26 19.81
N ASN A 214 -28.92 14.93 21.11
CA ASN A 214 -30.10 15.20 21.96
C ASN A 214 -30.42 16.70 22.01
N LYS A 215 -29.37 17.54 22.02
CA LYS A 215 -29.51 18.99 21.98
C LYS A 215 -30.25 19.46 20.73
N HIS A 216 -29.86 18.96 19.56
CA HIS A 216 -30.50 19.36 18.30
C HIS A 216 -31.95 18.86 18.20
N VAL A 217 -32.25 17.64 18.68
CA VAL A 217 -33.65 17.15 18.73
C VAL A 217 -34.48 17.99 19.72
N ALA A 218 -33.89 18.39 20.84
CA ALA A 218 -34.53 19.23 21.84
C ALA A 218 -34.84 20.63 21.29
N GLU A 219 -33.93 21.21 20.51
CA GLU A 219 -34.13 22.48 19.80
C GLU A 219 -35.28 22.39 18.80
N LEU A 220 -35.35 21.32 17.99
CA LEU A 220 -36.42 21.11 16.99
C LEU A 220 -37.81 20.95 17.60
N LEU A 221 -37.89 20.33 18.79
CA LEU A 221 -39.15 20.03 19.47
C LEU A 221 -39.47 21.00 20.62
N CYS A 222 -38.63 22.02 20.84
CA CYS A 222 -38.75 22.99 21.93
C CYS A 222 -38.78 22.38 23.34
N TYR A 223 -37.97 21.35 23.60
CA TYR A 223 -37.78 20.73 24.92
C TYR A 223 -36.36 20.91 25.45
N SER A 224 -36.10 20.46 26.68
CA SER A 224 -34.74 20.35 27.21
C SER A 224 -34.06 19.07 26.73
N SER A 225 -32.74 19.11 26.55
CA SER A 225 -31.93 17.95 26.13
C SER A 225 -32.02 16.78 27.11
N GLU A 226 -32.21 17.07 28.40
CA GLU A 226 -32.39 16.08 29.45
C GLU A 226 -33.78 15.42 29.37
N TYR A 227 -34.82 16.18 29.08
CA TYR A 227 -36.16 15.63 28.82
C TYR A 227 -36.13 14.66 27.63
N ILE A 228 -35.49 15.05 26.52
CA ILE A 228 -35.28 14.16 25.35
C ILE A 228 -34.53 12.89 25.74
N ARG A 229 -33.47 13.00 26.56
CA ARG A 229 -32.68 11.84 27.03
C ARG A 229 -33.55 10.88 27.85
N GLN A 230 -34.37 11.39 28.75
CA GLN A 230 -35.25 10.57 29.60
C GLN A 230 -36.36 9.92 28.78
N ASN A 231 -36.96 10.64 27.85
CA ASN A 231 -37.96 10.07 26.93
C ASN A 231 -37.34 8.93 26.10
N LEU A 232 -36.18 9.16 25.45
CA LEU A 232 -35.48 8.11 24.69
C LEU A 232 -35.18 6.87 25.54
N LYS A 233 -34.77 7.04 26.81
CA LYS A 233 -34.51 5.92 27.72
C LYS A 233 -35.79 5.09 27.96
N LYS A 234 -36.94 5.75 28.19
CA LYS A 234 -38.24 5.08 28.36
C LYS A 234 -38.66 4.38 27.06
N THR A 235 -38.54 5.07 25.93
CA THR A 235 -38.87 4.54 24.61
C THR A 235 -38.06 3.28 24.28
N ILE A 236 -36.75 3.29 24.50
CA ILE A 236 -35.88 2.13 24.28
C ILE A 236 -36.31 0.95 25.18
N TYR A 237 -36.65 1.22 26.45
CA TYR A 237 -37.12 0.17 27.36
C TYR A 237 -38.43 -0.47 26.87
N ILE A 238 -39.39 0.33 26.39
CA ILE A 238 -40.65 -0.17 25.83
C ILE A 238 -40.40 -1.04 24.60
N ILE A 239 -39.52 -0.59 23.69
CA ILE A 239 -39.14 -1.35 22.49
C ILE A 239 -38.53 -2.70 22.87
N GLN A 240 -37.58 -2.70 23.80
CA GLN A 240 -36.93 -3.94 24.27
C GLN A 240 -37.94 -4.91 24.88
N LYS A 241 -38.85 -4.42 25.73
CA LYS A 241 -39.88 -5.26 26.36
C LYS A 241 -40.80 -5.90 25.32
N LYS A 242 -41.33 -5.11 24.38
CA LYS A 242 -42.21 -5.60 23.31
C LYS A 242 -41.52 -6.56 22.34
N LEU A 243 -40.24 -6.35 22.05
CA LEU A 243 -39.46 -7.30 21.24
C LEU A 243 -39.32 -8.66 21.94
N ILE A 244 -39.08 -8.67 23.26
CA ILE A 244 -38.97 -9.92 24.03
C ILE A 244 -40.32 -10.65 24.09
N GLU A 245 -41.43 -9.92 24.24
CA GLU A 245 -42.79 -10.48 24.20
C GLU A 245 -43.08 -11.13 22.85
N ASN A 246 -42.83 -10.41 21.75
CA ASN A 246 -43.03 -10.94 20.38
C ASN A 246 -42.17 -12.18 20.09
N MET A 247 -40.98 -12.31 20.71
CA MET A 247 -40.11 -13.48 20.54
C MET A 247 -40.54 -14.70 21.37
N ARG A 248 -41.44 -14.54 22.36
CA ARG A 248 -41.96 -15.65 23.18
C ARG A 248 -43.25 -16.28 22.63
N GLU A 249 -43.90 -15.59 21.69
CA GLU A 249 -45.12 -16.07 21.03
C GLU A 249 -44.84 -16.97 19.81
N TYR A 250 -43.57 -17.15 19.45
CA TYR A 250 -43.06 -18.10 18.46
C TYR A 250 -42.28 -19.23 19.14
#